data_AF-A0A2M7N5K7-F1
#
_entry.id   AF-A0A2M7N5K7-F1
#
_cell.length_a   1.000
_cell.length_b   1.000
_cell.length_c   1.000
_cell.angle_alpha   90.00
_cell.angle_beta   90.00
_cell.angle_gamma   90.00
#
_symmetry.space_group_name_H-M   'P 1'
#
loop_
_entity.id
_entity.type
_entity.pdbx_description
1 polymer ?
#
loop_
_entity_poly.entity_id
_entity_poly.type
_entity_poly.pdbx_seq_one_letter_code
_entity_poly.pdbx_strand_id
1 'polypeptide(L)'
;MQSAEQYAIPRHGTLGGFFQRVNDFSEPFSLRWGKIEFDVSYGVQANVKVILKVYRDNNVCETYIVDTDAFDVQWDRHKRCTRDFFILPFSAQFGQASCVKFSFVVHLEERSIASQHEYIFMERHQLENTQQQQRTITNAWATHNHYRTHELNAGELQSDVDWYNHHVESLNLTPKFTKGQQHHPYHPKRFLHEHIDKVISSKWENPHRLCTIKVSVDCIDDHDFINHLIHASYQKVLVQCIVDWRKMTLTNSQNYARLKLSGIELIGVFCTPKHHLIEVDPDMHTKFVIFNDEDCILGSFNITFDRWWANWESGMTFHSKGICRLLDNVFQSQRGGVIQKYGIDPLSRFNLLYTFGRHFMSNGKYYRPHHAILAEIHRARNSIKLSLFLMGDLMGDHHDSVVDALIHANNRGVNVQILFNGHLARQGRIG
;
A
#
# COMPACT_ATOMS: atom_id res chain seq x y z
N MET A 1 -16.18 4.84 -24.71
CA MET A 1 -15.39 4.83 -23.46
C MET A 1 -13.96 4.45 -23.86
N GLN A 2 -12.94 5.22 -23.49
CA GLN A 2 -11.54 4.83 -23.76
C GLN A 2 -11.21 3.59 -22.93
N SER A 3 -10.52 2.62 -23.52
CA SER A 3 -10.05 1.41 -22.84
C SER A 3 -8.53 1.41 -22.78
N ALA A 4 -7.96 0.75 -21.76
CA ALA A 4 -6.51 0.72 -21.59
C ALA A 4 -5.79 0.04 -22.76
N GLU A 5 -6.45 -0.87 -23.46
CA GLU A 5 -5.94 -1.62 -24.61
C GLU A 5 -5.57 -0.71 -25.80
N GLN A 6 -6.10 0.52 -25.85
CA GLN A 6 -5.70 1.52 -26.86
C GLN A 6 -4.26 2.00 -26.65
N TYR A 7 -3.76 1.90 -25.42
CA TYR A 7 -2.44 2.41 -25.01
C TYR A 7 -1.46 1.30 -24.68
N ALA A 8 -1.92 0.19 -24.09
CA ALA A 8 -1.05 -0.91 -23.68
C ALA A 8 -1.67 -2.27 -24.02
N ILE A 9 -0.88 -3.17 -24.59
CA ILE A 9 -1.30 -4.52 -24.99
C ILE A 9 -0.43 -5.54 -24.25
N PRO A 10 -1.00 -6.42 -23.40
CA PRO A 10 -0.23 -7.51 -22.82
C PRO A 10 0.20 -8.51 -23.90
N ARG A 11 1.46 -8.95 -23.88
CA ARG A 11 2.03 -9.83 -24.91
C ARG A 11 2.42 -11.19 -24.37
N HIS A 12 3.19 -11.22 -23.30
CA HIS A 12 3.80 -12.45 -22.79
C HIS A 12 3.68 -12.52 -21.28
N GLY A 13 3.33 -13.71 -20.78
CA GLY A 13 3.39 -14.09 -19.38
C GLY A 13 4.43 -15.18 -19.17
N THR A 14 5.26 -15.03 -18.14
CA THR A 14 6.21 -16.07 -17.70
C THR A 14 5.91 -16.46 -16.27
N LEU A 15 5.84 -17.77 -15.99
CA LEU A 15 5.72 -18.33 -14.64
C LEU A 15 6.94 -19.20 -14.37
N GLY A 16 7.72 -18.86 -13.36
CA GLY A 16 8.91 -19.61 -12.94
C GLY A 16 8.59 -21.01 -12.41
N GLY A 17 9.62 -21.83 -12.19
CA GLY A 17 9.48 -23.10 -11.48
C GLY A 17 9.17 -22.92 -10.00
N PHE A 18 8.93 -24.03 -9.30
CA PHE A 18 8.70 -24.02 -7.85
C PHE A 18 10.00 -23.73 -7.10
N PHE A 19 9.89 -22.95 -6.03
CA PHE A 19 10.95 -22.81 -5.05
C PHE A 19 10.37 -22.80 -3.63
N GLN A 20 11.10 -23.41 -2.69
CA GLN A 20 10.68 -23.51 -1.30
C GLN A 20 11.20 -22.32 -0.49
N ARG A 21 10.40 -21.91 0.48
CA ARG A 21 10.68 -20.85 1.44
C ARG A 21 10.05 -21.18 2.78
N VAL A 22 10.34 -20.37 3.79
CA VAL A 22 9.90 -20.55 5.17
C VAL A 22 9.43 -19.21 5.72
N ASN A 23 8.25 -19.16 6.34
CA ASN A 23 7.71 -17.88 6.83
C ASN A 23 8.31 -17.49 8.19
N ASP A 24 7.92 -16.33 8.70
CA ASP A 24 8.29 -15.84 10.05
C ASP A 24 7.94 -16.83 11.18
N PHE A 25 7.06 -17.80 10.93
CA PHE A 25 6.62 -18.84 11.86
C PHE A 25 7.34 -20.18 11.66
N SER A 26 8.40 -20.21 10.85
CA SER A 26 9.13 -21.43 10.48
C SER A 26 8.31 -22.47 9.71
N GLU A 27 7.20 -22.08 9.09
CA GLU A 27 6.37 -22.96 8.27
C GLU A 27 6.88 -22.96 6.81
N PRO A 28 7.15 -24.14 6.21
CA PRO A 28 7.59 -24.22 4.83
C PRO A 28 6.43 -24.00 3.86
N PHE A 29 6.70 -23.32 2.74
CA PHE A 29 5.76 -23.15 1.64
C PHE A 29 6.49 -23.06 0.30
N SER A 30 5.77 -23.37 -0.78
CA SER A 30 6.30 -23.31 -2.15
C SER A 30 5.70 -22.12 -2.91
N LEU A 31 6.55 -21.34 -3.56
CA LEU A 31 6.12 -20.23 -4.42
C LEU A 31 6.54 -20.46 -5.86
N ARG A 32 5.89 -19.69 -6.74
CA ARG A 32 6.30 -19.46 -8.11
C ARG A 32 6.31 -17.96 -8.37
N TRP A 33 7.36 -17.45 -9.00
CA TRP A 33 7.40 -16.06 -9.43
C TRP A 33 6.75 -15.91 -10.82
N GLY A 34 6.19 -14.75 -11.11
CA GLY A 34 5.56 -14.44 -12.38
C GLY A 34 5.96 -13.06 -12.92
N LYS A 35 5.91 -12.93 -14.25
CA LYS A 35 6.09 -11.67 -14.98
C LYS A 35 5.12 -11.54 -16.13
N ILE A 36 4.66 -10.32 -16.39
CA ILE A 36 3.82 -9.98 -17.55
C ILE A 36 4.46 -8.80 -18.30
N GLU A 37 4.60 -8.94 -19.61
CA GLU A 37 5.14 -7.91 -20.51
C GLU A 37 4.04 -7.27 -21.35
N PHE A 38 4.20 -5.97 -21.59
CA PHE A 38 3.28 -5.12 -22.33
C PHE A 38 4.04 -4.33 -23.40
N ASP A 39 3.44 -4.21 -24.58
CA ASP A 39 3.77 -3.16 -25.54
C ASP A 39 2.93 -1.92 -25.21
N VAL A 40 3.55 -0.74 -25.15
CA VAL A 40 2.88 0.52 -24.86
C VAL A 40 3.06 1.49 -26.02
N SER A 41 1.95 1.90 -26.64
CA SER A 41 1.89 2.80 -27.79
C SER A 41 1.74 4.27 -27.35
N TYR A 42 2.58 4.67 -26.40
CA TYR A 42 2.70 6.04 -25.91
C TYR A 42 4.10 6.27 -25.33
N GLY A 43 4.50 7.53 -25.17
CA GLY A 43 5.75 7.86 -24.51
C GLY A 43 5.81 7.39 -23.04
N VAL A 44 6.98 7.49 -22.43
CA VAL A 44 7.30 6.96 -21.08
C VAL A 44 6.36 7.44 -19.95
N GLN A 45 5.66 8.55 -20.17
CA GLN A 45 4.64 9.08 -19.27
C GLN A 45 3.44 8.15 -19.06
N ALA A 46 3.16 7.23 -19.99
CA ALA A 46 2.14 6.21 -19.80
C ALA A 46 2.68 5.11 -18.87
N ASN A 47 2.08 5.00 -17.69
CA ASN A 47 2.42 3.94 -16.74
C ASN A 47 1.35 2.83 -16.74
N VAL A 48 1.75 1.60 -16.46
CA VAL A 48 0.84 0.45 -16.36
C VAL A 48 0.91 -0.11 -14.94
N LYS A 49 -0.25 -0.33 -14.32
CA LYS A 49 -0.38 -1.10 -13.08
C LYS A 49 -1.17 -2.37 -13.36
N VAL A 50 -0.79 -3.49 -12.75
CA VAL A 50 -1.46 -4.78 -12.97
C VAL A 50 -2.26 -5.18 -11.73
N ILE A 51 -3.49 -5.64 -11.96
CA ILE A 51 -4.36 -6.20 -10.94
C ILE A 51 -4.39 -7.71 -11.19
N LEU A 52 -3.69 -8.47 -10.35
CA LEU A 52 -3.63 -9.93 -10.42
C LEU A 52 -4.77 -10.54 -9.60
N LYS A 53 -5.38 -11.60 -10.13
CA LYS A 53 -6.44 -12.36 -9.47
C LYS A 53 -6.11 -13.85 -9.48
N VAL A 54 -5.93 -14.42 -8.30
CA VAL A 54 -5.66 -15.85 -8.11
C VAL A 54 -6.95 -16.51 -7.62
N TYR A 55 -7.55 -17.31 -8.49
CA TYR A 55 -8.76 -18.06 -8.20
C TYR A 55 -8.41 -19.41 -7.57
N ARG A 56 -9.18 -19.79 -6.56
CA ARG A 56 -9.05 -21.06 -5.83
C ARG A 56 -10.42 -21.71 -5.69
N ASP A 57 -10.44 -22.88 -5.06
CA ASP A 57 -11.69 -23.54 -4.68
C ASP A 57 -12.52 -22.67 -3.71
N ASN A 58 -13.79 -23.04 -3.50
CA ASN A 58 -14.74 -22.32 -2.65
C ASN A 58 -14.99 -20.86 -3.05
N ASN A 59 -14.88 -20.54 -4.33
CA ASN A 59 -15.07 -19.19 -4.89
C ASN A 59 -14.16 -18.11 -4.29
N VAL A 60 -13.00 -18.50 -3.76
CA VAL A 60 -12.01 -17.55 -3.24
C VAL A 60 -11.23 -16.95 -4.41
N CYS A 61 -11.13 -15.62 -4.40
CA CYS A 61 -10.31 -14.85 -5.34
C CYS A 61 -9.38 -13.93 -4.56
N GLU A 62 -8.09 -14.24 -4.56
CA GLU A 62 -7.07 -13.36 -3.97
C GLU A 62 -6.70 -12.29 -4.98
N THR A 63 -6.74 -11.01 -4.58
CA THR A 63 -6.47 -9.88 -5.48
C THR A 63 -5.18 -9.19 -5.07
N TYR A 64 -4.36 -8.82 -6.06
CA TYR A 64 -3.08 -8.17 -5.82
C TYR A 64 -2.83 -7.01 -6.79
N ILE A 65 -2.03 -6.04 -6.35
CA ILE A 65 -1.51 -4.96 -7.19
C ILE A 65 -0.02 -5.21 -7.44
N VAL A 66 0.38 -5.11 -8.71
CA VAL A 66 1.77 -5.27 -9.15
C VAL A 66 2.20 -4.06 -9.97
N ASP A 67 3.33 -3.49 -9.59
CA ASP A 67 3.98 -2.41 -10.32
C ASP A 67 4.71 -2.92 -11.57
N THR A 68 4.88 -2.03 -12.54
CA THR A 68 5.65 -2.31 -13.76
C THR A 68 6.79 -1.32 -13.92
N ASP A 69 7.89 -1.78 -14.50
CA ASP A 69 9.04 -0.95 -14.86
C ASP A 69 9.12 -0.82 -16.39
N ALA A 70 9.47 0.37 -16.87
CA ALA A 70 9.60 0.66 -18.30
C ALA A 70 10.96 0.22 -18.85
N PHE A 71 10.98 -0.25 -20.10
CA PHE A 71 12.19 -0.59 -20.86
C PHE A 71 11.95 -0.39 -22.36
N ASP A 72 13.00 -0.52 -23.18
CA ASP A 72 12.96 -0.27 -24.64
C ASP A 72 12.29 1.08 -25.00
N VAL A 73 12.63 2.14 -24.26
CA VAL A 73 11.93 3.43 -24.33
C VAL A 73 12.28 4.19 -25.60
N GLN A 74 11.25 4.64 -26.31
CA GLN A 74 11.30 5.55 -27.45
C GLN A 74 10.34 6.73 -27.19
N TRP A 75 10.35 7.73 -28.08
CA TRP A 75 9.58 8.97 -27.87
C TRP A 75 8.05 8.74 -27.89
N ASP A 76 7.57 7.82 -28.72
CA ASP A 76 6.15 7.50 -28.94
C ASP A 76 5.72 6.11 -28.46
N ARG A 77 6.66 5.28 -28.01
CA ARG A 77 6.39 3.91 -27.57
C ARG A 77 7.42 3.42 -26.58
N HIS A 78 7.06 2.43 -25.78
CA HIS A 78 7.98 1.70 -24.92
C HIS A 78 7.39 0.34 -24.57
N LYS A 79 8.12 -0.47 -23.80
CA LYS A 79 7.59 -1.68 -23.19
C LYS A 79 7.56 -1.54 -21.68
N ARG A 80 6.67 -2.29 -21.05
CA ARG A 80 6.62 -2.40 -19.59
C ARG A 80 6.58 -3.85 -19.18
N CYS A 81 7.30 -4.18 -18.11
CA CYS A 81 7.27 -5.50 -17.50
C CYS A 81 6.83 -5.33 -16.05
N THR A 82 5.97 -6.20 -15.56
CA THR A 82 5.72 -6.26 -14.11
C THR A 82 7.02 -6.52 -13.37
N ARG A 83 7.14 -5.98 -12.16
CA ARG A 83 8.03 -6.56 -11.15
C ARG A 83 7.65 -8.01 -10.91
N ASP A 84 8.56 -8.77 -10.30
CA ASP A 84 8.26 -10.13 -9.90
C ASP A 84 7.08 -10.12 -8.93
N PHE A 85 6.03 -10.85 -9.28
CA PHE A 85 4.94 -11.16 -8.36
C PHE A 85 4.97 -12.65 -8.04
N PHE A 86 4.31 -13.04 -6.95
CA PHE A 86 4.42 -14.39 -6.41
C PHE A 86 3.06 -15.04 -6.31
N ILE A 87 2.98 -16.29 -6.73
CA ILE A 87 1.80 -17.12 -6.64
C ILE A 87 2.11 -18.24 -5.67
N LEU A 88 1.27 -18.40 -4.66
CA LEU A 88 1.23 -19.56 -3.80
C LEU A 88 0.40 -20.66 -4.50
N PRO A 89 1.00 -21.70 -5.10
CA PRO A 89 0.24 -22.65 -5.91
C PRO A 89 -0.76 -23.46 -5.08
N PHE A 90 -0.40 -23.76 -3.83
CA PHE A 90 -1.25 -24.45 -2.86
C PHE A 90 -1.34 -23.65 -1.56
N SER A 91 -2.55 -23.28 -1.17
CA SER A 91 -2.87 -22.69 0.12
C SER A 91 -3.36 -23.78 1.07
N ALA A 92 -2.87 -23.79 2.32
CA ALA A 92 -3.35 -24.74 3.33
C ALA A 92 -4.84 -24.58 3.64
N GLN A 93 -5.40 -23.37 3.46
CA GLN A 93 -6.79 -23.05 3.78
C GLN A 93 -7.73 -23.19 2.57
N PHE A 94 -7.23 -22.95 1.37
CA PHE A 94 -8.06 -22.84 0.15
C PHE A 94 -7.66 -23.81 -0.96
N GLY A 95 -6.70 -24.70 -0.68
CA GLY A 95 -6.21 -25.65 -1.66
C GLY A 95 -5.53 -24.97 -2.84
N GLN A 96 -5.71 -25.57 -4.01
CA GLN A 96 -4.92 -25.26 -5.18
C GLN A 96 -5.44 -24.04 -5.94
N ALA A 97 -4.52 -23.27 -6.52
CA ALA A 97 -4.87 -22.23 -7.48
C ALA A 97 -5.41 -22.88 -8.77
N SER A 98 -6.64 -22.52 -9.14
CA SER A 98 -7.34 -23.07 -10.30
C SER A 98 -7.08 -22.25 -11.58
N CYS A 99 -6.92 -20.93 -11.42
CA CYS A 99 -6.64 -20.02 -12.52
C CYS A 99 -5.99 -18.74 -11.97
N VAL A 100 -5.07 -18.16 -12.74
CA VAL A 100 -4.58 -16.81 -12.48
C VAL A 100 -4.98 -15.94 -13.66
N LYS A 101 -5.75 -14.89 -13.37
CA LYS A 101 -6.10 -13.85 -14.33
C LYS A 101 -5.47 -12.54 -13.93
N PHE A 102 -5.48 -11.59 -14.85
CA PHE A 102 -5.11 -10.22 -14.54
C PHE A 102 -5.91 -9.23 -15.37
N SER A 103 -6.12 -8.05 -14.80
CA SER A 103 -6.49 -6.84 -15.54
C SER A 103 -5.38 -5.81 -15.35
N PHE A 104 -5.46 -4.68 -16.05
CA PHE A 104 -4.48 -3.63 -15.90
C PHE A 104 -5.12 -2.25 -16.00
N VAL A 105 -4.40 -1.26 -15.50
CA VAL A 105 -4.78 0.15 -15.54
C VAL A 105 -3.64 0.93 -16.17
N VAL A 106 -3.95 1.75 -17.16
CA VAL A 106 -3.03 2.72 -17.75
C VAL A 106 -3.22 4.06 -17.05
N HIS A 107 -2.12 4.60 -16.53
CA HIS A 107 -2.04 5.95 -16.00
C HIS A 107 -1.61 6.89 -17.12
N LEU A 108 -2.46 7.83 -17.47
CA LEU A 108 -2.19 8.81 -18.50
C LEU A 108 -2.92 10.12 -18.18
N GLU A 109 -2.23 11.25 -18.32
CA GLU A 109 -2.83 12.58 -18.16
C GLU A 109 -3.62 12.75 -16.85
N GLU A 110 -3.03 12.34 -15.73
CA GLU A 110 -3.64 12.40 -14.39
C GLU A 110 -4.88 11.51 -14.20
N ARG A 111 -5.10 10.52 -15.09
CA ARG A 111 -6.26 9.61 -15.06
C ARG A 111 -5.86 8.15 -15.09
N SER A 112 -6.68 7.30 -14.48
CA SER A 112 -6.60 5.85 -14.58
C SER A 112 -7.60 5.33 -15.62
N ILE A 113 -7.10 4.65 -16.63
CA ILE A 113 -7.89 4.03 -17.69
C ILE A 113 -7.82 2.51 -17.47
N ALA A 114 -8.93 1.88 -17.09
CA ALA A 114 -8.96 0.44 -16.85
C ALA A 114 -9.00 -0.36 -18.16
N SER A 115 -8.40 -1.55 -18.16
CA SER A 115 -8.57 -2.53 -19.22
C SER A 115 -10.02 -2.95 -19.32
N GLN A 116 -10.48 -3.21 -20.54
CA GLN A 116 -11.80 -3.76 -20.80
C GLN A 116 -11.92 -5.20 -20.28
N HIS A 117 -10.81 -5.95 -20.34
CA HIS A 117 -10.80 -7.38 -20.06
C HIS A 117 -9.93 -7.79 -18.87
N GLU A 118 -10.30 -8.92 -18.28
CA GLU A 118 -9.47 -9.77 -17.44
C GLU A 118 -8.91 -10.92 -18.29
N TYR A 119 -7.60 -10.92 -18.46
CA TYR A 119 -6.84 -11.85 -19.28
C TYR A 119 -6.40 -13.05 -18.46
N ILE A 120 -6.30 -14.22 -19.09
CA ILE A 120 -5.73 -15.40 -18.45
C ILE A 120 -4.20 -15.28 -18.48
N PHE A 121 -3.60 -15.23 -17.29
CA PHE A 121 -2.14 -15.35 -17.13
C PHE A 121 -1.72 -16.82 -17.20
N MET A 122 -2.32 -17.68 -16.37
CA MET A 122 -2.02 -19.12 -16.31
C MET A 122 -3.26 -19.93 -15.91
N GLU A 123 -3.42 -21.11 -16.50
CA GLU A 123 -4.46 -22.09 -16.16
C GLU A 123 -3.94 -23.18 -15.22
N ARG A 124 -4.85 -23.95 -14.62
CA ARG A 124 -4.53 -25.00 -13.64
C ARG A 124 -3.38 -25.91 -14.06
N HIS A 125 -3.41 -26.45 -15.28
CA HIS A 125 -2.37 -27.37 -15.78
C HIS A 125 -0.98 -26.70 -15.85
N GLN A 126 -0.92 -25.40 -16.15
CA GLN A 126 0.33 -24.64 -16.17
C GLN A 126 0.83 -24.37 -14.75
N LEU A 127 -0.10 -24.08 -13.82
CA LEU A 127 0.20 -23.86 -12.40
C LEU A 127 0.72 -25.14 -11.71
N GLU A 128 0.22 -26.31 -12.13
CA GLU A 128 0.64 -27.64 -11.66
C GLU A 128 1.99 -28.08 -12.21
N ASN A 129 2.33 -27.66 -13.42
CA ASN A 129 3.59 -28.04 -14.04
C ASN A 129 4.78 -27.43 -13.29
N THR A 130 5.68 -28.30 -12.82
CA THR A 130 6.84 -27.89 -12.00
C THR A 130 7.89 -27.09 -12.77
N GLN A 131 7.91 -27.21 -14.10
CA GLN A 131 8.81 -26.48 -14.97
C GLN A 131 8.32 -25.06 -15.26
N GLN A 132 9.24 -24.20 -15.70
CA GLN A 132 8.92 -22.86 -16.16
C GLN A 132 7.88 -22.92 -17.30
N GLN A 133 6.87 -22.05 -17.21
CA GLN A 133 5.81 -21.92 -18.21
C GLN A 133 5.88 -20.55 -18.88
N GLN A 134 5.48 -20.51 -20.14
CA GLN A 134 5.24 -19.27 -20.87
C GLN A 134 3.86 -19.30 -21.52
N ARG A 135 3.26 -18.13 -21.65
CA ARG A 135 1.97 -17.95 -22.32
C ARG A 135 2.01 -16.68 -23.15
N THR A 136 1.66 -16.78 -24.43
CA THR A 136 1.29 -15.60 -25.22
C THR A 136 -0.09 -15.16 -24.77
N ILE A 137 -0.21 -13.91 -24.30
CA ILE A 137 -1.47 -13.37 -23.81
C ILE A 137 -2.34 -12.97 -25.01
N THR A 138 -3.59 -13.44 -25.00
CA THR A 138 -4.58 -13.14 -26.04
C THR A 138 -5.93 -12.87 -25.39
N ASN A 139 -6.91 -12.41 -26.19
CA ASN A 139 -8.28 -12.20 -25.73
C ASN A 139 -9.08 -13.52 -25.59
N ALA A 140 -8.49 -14.67 -25.93
CA ALA A 140 -9.17 -15.95 -25.81
C ALA A 140 -9.55 -16.23 -24.35
N TRP A 141 -10.84 -16.46 -24.10
CA TRP A 141 -11.42 -16.70 -22.77
C TRP A 141 -11.28 -15.54 -21.77
N ALA A 142 -10.92 -14.35 -22.25
CA ALA A 142 -10.86 -13.17 -21.41
C ALA A 142 -12.28 -12.77 -20.95
N THR A 143 -12.41 -12.42 -19.68
CA THR A 143 -13.69 -11.99 -19.09
C THR A 143 -13.78 -10.48 -18.99
N HIS A 144 -14.96 -9.92 -18.72
CA HIS A 144 -15.08 -8.48 -18.53
C HIS A 144 -14.40 -8.04 -17.23
N ASN A 145 -13.64 -6.94 -17.29
CA ASN A 145 -13.01 -6.37 -16.11
C ASN A 145 -13.94 -5.37 -15.41
N HIS A 146 -14.27 -5.65 -14.15
CA HIS A 146 -15.07 -4.77 -13.29
C HIS A 146 -14.24 -3.87 -12.36
N TYR A 147 -12.92 -4.05 -12.31
CA TYR A 147 -12.06 -3.28 -11.43
C TYR A 147 -11.93 -1.84 -11.91
N ARG A 148 -12.27 -0.88 -11.06
CA ARG A 148 -12.17 0.56 -11.34
C ARG A 148 -11.53 1.27 -10.18
N THR A 149 -10.66 2.22 -10.47
CA THR A 149 -10.13 3.20 -9.51
C THR A 149 -10.89 4.51 -9.68
N HIS A 150 -10.70 5.44 -8.75
CA HIS A 150 -11.17 6.81 -8.92
C HIS A 150 -10.09 7.78 -8.48
N GLU A 151 -10.02 8.91 -9.17
CA GLU A 151 -9.13 10.00 -8.84
C GLU A 151 -9.86 11.01 -7.96
N LEU A 152 -9.12 11.62 -7.05
CA LEU A 152 -9.59 12.78 -6.30
C LEU A 152 -9.34 14.06 -7.09
N ASN A 153 -9.96 15.16 -6.65
CA ASN A 153 -9.75 16.46 -7.27
C ASN A 153 -8.46 17.10 -6.73
N ALA A 154 -7.46 17.30 -7.58
CA ALA A 154 -6.20 17.93 -7.20
C ALA A 154 -6.35 19.34 -6.59
N GLY A 155 -7.34 20.12 -7.02
CA GLY A 155 -7.65 21.44 -6.47
C GLY A 155 -8.25 21.37 -5.05
N GLU A 156 -9.07 20.36 -4.76
CA GLU A 156 -9.55 20.13 -3.38
C GLU A 156 -8.39 19.71 -2.47
N LEU A 157 -7.52 18.82 -2.93
CA LEU A 157 -6.32 18.42 -2.18
C LEU A 157 -5.42 19.64 -1.88
N GLN A 158 -5.23 20.52 -2.86
CA GLN A 158 -4.49 21.77 -2.66
C GLN A 158 -5.17 22.66 -1.62
N SER A 159 -6.49 22.83 -1.73
CA SER A 159 -7.27 23.66 -0.82
C SER A 159 -7.19 23.17 0.62
N ASP A 160 -7.21 21.85 0.83
CA ASP A 160 -7.04 21.25 2.15
C ASP A 160 -5.66 21.58 2.75
N VAL A 161 -4.58 21.41 1.95
CA VAL A 161 -3.21 21.70 2.39
C VAL A 161 -3.05 23.19 2.72
N ASP A 162 -3.53 24.08 1.86
CA ASP A 162 -3.46 25.53 2.06
C ASP A 162 -4.23 25.96 3.32
N TRP A 163 -5.37 25.31 3.58
CA TRP A 163 -6.14 25.52 4.80
C TRP A 163 -5.35 25.13 6.05
N TYR A 164 -4.80 23.92 6.11
CA TYR A 164 -4.06 23.43 7.29
C TYR A 164 -2.76 24.19 7.56
N ASN A 165 -2.15 24.78 6.53
CA ASN A 165 -0.98 25.64 6.71
C ASN A 165 -1.29 26.87 7.58
N HIS A 166 -2.54 27.33 7.56
CA HIS A 166 -3.00 28.51 8.32
C HIS A 166 -3.85 28.13 9.54
N HIS A 167 -4.43 26.92 9.57
CA HIS A 167 -5.40 26.47 10.59
C HIS A 167 -5.03 25.07 11.12
N VAL A 168 -3.84 24.92 11.70
CA VAL A 168 -3.33 23.63 12.20
C VAL A 168 -4.26 23.01 13.26
N GLU A 169 -4.95 23.83 14.04
CA GLU A 169 -5.94 23.41 15.03
C GLU A 169 -7.13 22.68 14.42
N SER A 170 -7.47 22.95 13.16
CA SER A 170 -8.56 22.28 12.44
C SER A 170 -8.27 20.82 12.09
N LEU A 171 -7.05 20.34 12.36
CA LEU A 171 -6.69 18.92 12.29
C LEU A 171 -7.45 18.08 13.33
N ASN A 172 -7.90 18.69 14.44
CA ASN A 172 -8.58 18.02 15.55
C ASN A 172 -7.85 16.74 15.99
N LEU A 173 -6.54 16.87 16.17
CA LEU A 173 -5.65 15.74 16.40
C LEU A 173 -5.75 15.20 17.82
N THR A 174 -5.76 13.88 17.97
CA THR A 174 -5.63 13.20 19.27
C THR A 174 -4.53 12.13 19.18
N PRO A 175 -3.51 12.17 20.06
CA PRO A 175 -2.45 11.17 20.05
C PRO A 175 -2.98 9.80 20.48
N LYS A 176 -2.40 8.74 19.92
CA LYS A 176 -2.69 7.35 20.26
C LYS A 176 -1.41 6.61 20.63
N PHE A 177 -1.53 5.71 21.60
CA PHE A 177 -0.45 4.87 22.09
C PHE A 177 -0.95 3.43 22.25
N THR A 178 -0.22 2.47 21.71
CA THR A 178 -0.61 1.05 21.80
C THR A 178 -0.33 0.45 23.17
N LYS A 179 0.59 1.03 23.96
CA LYS A 179 0.85 0.57 25.32
C LYS A 179 -0.18 1.11 26.31
N GLY A 180 -0.70 0.26 27.18
CA GLY A 180 -1.70 0.60 28.20
C GLY A 180 -3.04 -0.10 28.00
N GLN A 181 -4.04 0.24 28.81
CA GLN A 181 -5.33 -0.46 28.77
C GLN A 181 -6.07 -0.25 27.43
N GLN A 182 -6.55 -1.33 26.80
CA GLN A 182 -7.19 -1.27 25.48
C GLN A 182 -8.45 -0.38 25.41
N HIS A 183 -9.11 -0.17 26.55
CA HIS A 183 -10.30 0.67 26.70
C HIS A 183 -9.99 2.15 26.98
N HIS A 184 -8.71 2.50 27.18
CA HIS A 184 -8.30 3.86 27.43
C HIS A 184 -8.53 4.74 26.18
N PRO A 185 -8.97 6.00 26.31
CA PRO A 185 -9.25 6.88 25.15
C PRO A 185 -8.07 7.09 24.20
N TYR A 186 -6.84 7.03 24.71
CA TYR A 186 -5.61 7.11 23.90
C TYR A 186 -5.16 5.77 23.31
N HIS A 187 -5.80 4.66 23.62
CA HIS A 187 -5.53 3.39 22.96
C HIS A 187 -6.28 3.33 21.61
N PRO A 188 -5.65 2.91 20.50
CA PRO A 188 -6.27 2.95 19.17
C PRO A 188 -7.42 1.94 19.00
N LYS A 189 -7.38 0.79 19.67
CA LYS A 189 -8.41 -0.27 19.53
C LYS A 189 -9.82 0.27 19.77
N ARG A 190 -10.06 0.95 20.89
CA ARG A 190 -11.36 1.55 21.19
C ARG A 190 -11.81 2.52 20.10
N PHE A 191 -10.93 3.42 19.66
CA PHE A 191 -11.23 4.37 18.59
C PHE A 191 -11.67 3.65 17.31
N LEU A 192 -10.93 2.61 16.88
CA LEU A 192 -11.26 1.85 15.68
C LEU A 192 -12.67 1.24 15.78
N HIS A 193 -13.01 0.57 16.89
CA HIS A 193 -14.33 -0.05 17.03
C HIS A 193 -15.46 0.98 17.10
N GLU A 194 -15.32 2.03 17.92
CA GLU A 194 -16.32 3.09 18.02
C GLU A 194 -16.59 3.77 16.67
N HIS A 195 -15.57 3.93 15.83
CA HIS A 195 -15.74 4.56 14.51
C HIS A 195 -16.33 3.60 13.46
N ILE A 196 -16.12 2.29 13.58
CA ILE A 196 -16.88 1.32 12.78
C ILE A 196 -18.37 1.40 13.15
N ASP A 197 -18.71 1.41 14.44
CA ASP A 197 -20.10 1.55 14.91
C ASP A 197 -20.74 2.86 14.43
N LYS A 198 -19.98 3.97 14.47
CA LYS A 198 -20.41 5.27 13.95
C LYS A 198 -20.75 5.19 12.46
N VAL A 199 -19.91 4.53 11.66
CA VAL A 199 -20.15 4.38 10.21
C VAL A 199 -21.37 3.50 9.93
N ILE A 200 -21.55 2.41 10.69
CA ILE A 200 -22.75 1.56 10.61
C ILE A 200 -24.01 2.37 10.94
N SER A 201 -23.97 3.15 12.02
CA SER A 201 -25.08 4.00 12.45
C SER A 201 -25.42 5.04 11.37
N SER A 202 -24.42 5.70 10.79
CA SER A 202 -24.62 6.61 9.66
C SER A 202 -25.25 5.93 8.44
N LYS A 203 -24.97 4.64 8.20
CA LYS A 203 -25.56 3.88 7.09
C LYS A 203 -27.02 3.55 7.36
N TRP A 204 -27.39 3.24 8.60
CA TRP A 204 -28.78 3.01 8.99
C TRP A 204 -29.61 4.29 8.94
N GLU A 205 -29.06 5.40 9.42
CA GLU A 205 -29.72 6.71 9.39
C GLU A 205 -29.86 7.24 7.95
N ASN A 206 -28.91 6.91 7.07
CA ASN A 206 -28.90 7.36 5.68
C ASN A 206 -28.68 6.18 4.70
N PRO A 207 -29.70 5.35 4.44
CA PRO A 207 -29.57 4.12 3.65
C PRO A 207 -29.02 4.34 2.23
N HIS A 208 -29.25 5.51 1.65
CA HIS A 208 -28.77 5.87 0.31
C HIS A 208 -27.36 6.49 0.29
N ARG A 209 -26.81 6.91 1.44
CA ARG A 209 -25.43 7.41 1.53
C ARG A 209 -24.46 6.24 1.30
N LEU A 210 -23.44 6.47 0.48
CA LEU A 210 -22.28 5.59 0.44
C LEU A 210 -21.47 5.81 1.72
N CYS A 211 -21.45 4.81 2.59
CA CYS A 211 -20.64 4.80 3.80
C CYS A 211 -19.47 3.85 3.57
N THR A 212 -18.26 4.27 3.91
CA THR A 212 -17.03 3.54 3.58
C THR A 212 -16.12 3.37 4.77
N ILE A 213 -15.45 2.23 4.86
CA ILE A 213 -14.30 2.02 5.74
C ILE A 213 -13.14 1.58 4.86
N LYS A 214 -12.07 2.38 4.82
CA LYS A 214 -10.88 2.12 3.99
C LYS A 214 -9.68 1.87 4.90
N VAL A 215 -9.11 0.67 4.80
CA VAL A 215 -8.01 0.20 5.66
C VAL A 215 -6.77 0.01 4.80
N SER A 216 -5.69 0.73 5.09
CA SER A 216 -4.37 0.53 4.45
C SER A 216 -3.32 0.29 5.53
N VAL A 217 -3.12 -0.99 5.85
CA VAL A 217 -2.30 -1.42 6.99
C VAL A 217 -1.52 -2.66 6.60
N ASP A 218 -0.19 -2.63 6.78
CA ASP A 218 0.73 -3.76 6.52
C ASP A 218 0.17 -5.11 7.02
N CYS A 219 -0.28 -5.16 8.28
CA CYS A 219 -0.94 -6.33 8.85
C CYS A 219 -2.19 -5.98 9.67
N ILE A 220 -3.31 -6.68 9.40
CA ILE A 220 -4.60 -6.55 10.10
C ILE A 220 -5.06 -7.85 10.77
N ASP A 221 -4.12 -8.66 11.25
CA ASP A 221 -4.38 -9.96 11.86
C ASP A 221 -4.91 -9.84 13.31
N ASP A 222 -6.02 -9.13 13.51
CA ASP A 222 -6.71 -8.97 14.79
C ASP A 222 -8.15 -9.51 14.70
N HIS A 223 -8.50 -10.43 15.59
CA HIS A 223 -9.77 -11.15 15.52
C HIS A 223 -10.98 -10.22 15.68
N ASP A 224 -10.94 -9.31 16.65
CA ASP A 224 -12.06 -8.42 16.95
C ASP A 224 -12.26 -7.41 15.81
N PHE A 225 -11.16 -6.83 15.33
CA PHE A 225 -11.20 -5.87 14.23
C PHE A 225 -11.75 -6.51 12.95
N ILE A 226 -11.29 -7.71 12.58
CA ILE A 226 -11.80 -8.43 11.40
C ILE A 226 -13.29 -8.78 11.56
N ASN A 227 -13.72 -9.24 12.73
CA ASN A 227 -15.13 -9.48 13.01
C ASN A 227 -15.97 -8.23 12.76
N HIS A 228 -15.48 -7.09 13.24
CA HIS A 228 -16.21 -5.84 13.15
C HIS A 228 -16.29 -5.31 11.70
N LEU A 229 -15.21 -5.43 10.93
CA LEU A 229 -15.21 -5.11 9.49
C LEU A 229 -16.19 -5.99 8.71
N ILE A 230 -16.20 -7.29 8.97
CA ILE A 230 -17.15 -8.23 8.34
C ILE A 230 -18.58 -7.85 8.72
N HIS A 231 -18.83 -7.53 9.99
CA HIS A 231 -20.14 -7.06 10.44
C HIS A 231 -20.56 -5.77 9.72
N ALA A 232 -19.69 -4.77 9.62
CA ALA A 232 -19.97 -3.52 8.90
C ALA A 232 -20.32 -3.77 7.42
N SER A 233 -19.60 -4.67 6.76
CA SER A 233 -19.92 -5.10 5.39
C SER A 233 -21.33 -5.71 5.27
N TYR A 234 -21.73 -6.57 6.22
CA TYR A 234 -23.09 -7.08 6.28
C TYR A 234 -24.15 -5.99 6.49
N GLN A 235 -23.79 -4.92 7.20
CA GLN A 235 -24.61 -3.70 7.35
C GLN A 235 -24.59 -2.77 6.12
N LYS A 236 -24.10 -3.25 4.97
CA LYS A 236 -24.03 -2.51 3.69
C LYS A 236 -23.06 -1.33 3.70
N VAL A 237 -22.11 -1.29 4.64
CA VAL A 237 -20.95 -0.39 4.57
C VAL A 237 -19.96 -0.95 3.54
N LEU A 238 -19.44 -0.09 2.65
CA LEU A 238 -18.39 -0.50 1.73
C LEU A 238 -17.06 -0.58 2.48
N VAL A 239 -16.60 -1.79 2.75
CA VAL A 239 -15.30 -2.04 3.40
C VAL A 239 -14.26 -2.42 2.35
N GLN A 240 -13.10 -1.77 2.39
CA GLN A 240 -11.99 -2.03 1.49
C GLN A 240 -10.68 -2.10 2.30
N CYS A 241 -9.89 -3.14 2.07
CA CYS A 241 -8.66 -3.41 2.80
C CYS A 241 -7.47 -3.58 1.83
N ILE A 242 -6.40 -2.86 2.10
CA ILE A 242 -5.11 -2.95 1.42
C ILE A 242 -4.07 -3.37 2.45
N VAL A 243 -3.37 -4.46 2.18
CA VAL A 243 -2.43 -5.10 3.11
C VAL A 243 -1.16 -5.52 2.38
N ASP A 244 -0.12 -5.87 3.13
CA ASP A 244 1.06 -6.51 2.55
C ASP A 244 0.68 -7.92 2.07
N TRP A 245 1.03 -8.24 0.83
CA TRP A 245 0.65 -9.51 0.21
C TRP A 245 1.16 -10.72 0.98
N ARG A 246 2.31 -10.59 1.66
CA ARG A 246 2.96 -11.67 2.43
C ARG A 246 2.16 -11.97 3.68
N LYS A 247 1.71 -10.93 4.38
CA LYS A 247 0.82 -11.10 5.54
C LYS A 247 -0.49 -11.75 5.12
N MET A 248 -1.07 -11.32 4.00
CA MET A 248 -2.30 -11.88 3.46
C MET A 248 -2.20 -13.34 2.97
N THR A 249 -1.05 -13.73 2.41
CA THR A 249 -0.92 -14.98 1.62
C THR A 249 -0.08 -16.04 2.32
N LEU A 250 0.97 -15.63 3.04
CA LEU A 250 1.99 -16.54 3.58
C LEU A 250 1.85 -16.80 5.08
N THR A 251 0.96 -16.06 5.75
CA THR A 251 0.56 -16.37 7.12
C THR A 251 -0.72 -17.20 7.02
N ASN A 252 -0.72 -18.44 7.52
CA ASN A 252 -1.91 -19.31 7.55
C ASN A 252 -2.99 -18.81 8.53
N SER A 253 -3.14 -17.48 8.66
CA SER A 253 -4.04 -16.81 9.58
C SER A 253 -5.50 -17.05 9.21
N GLN A 254 -6.29 -17.45 10.20
CA GLN A 254 -7.73 -17.61 10.06
C GLN A 254 -8.44 -16.26 9.86
N ASN A 255 -7.88 -15.13 10.31
CA ASN A 255 -8.49 -13.83 10.13
C ASN A 255 -8.45 -13.41 8.65
N TYR A 256 -7.32 -13.58 7.97
CA TYR A 256 -7.24 -13.37 6.52
C TYR A 256 -8.13 -14.34 5.74
N ALA A 257 -8.24 -15.59 6.19
CA ALA A 257 -9.12 -16.56 5.55
C ALA A 257 -10.58 -16.10 5.55
N ARG A 258 -11.03 -15.61 6.71
CA ARG A 258 -12.40 -15.10 6.90
C ARG A 258 -12.66 -13.84 6.09
N LEU A 259 -11.69 -12.93 5.99
CA LEU A 259 -11.79 -11.77 5.10
C LEU A 259 -11.95 -12.18 3.63
N LYS A 260 -11.11 -13.11 3.14
CA LYS A 260 -11.20 -13.61 1.75
C LYS A 260 -12.56 -14.24 1.45
N LEU A 261 -13.18 -14.91 2.42
CA LEU A 261 -14.51 -15.52 2.30
C LEU A 261 -15.67 -14.53 2.46
N SER A 262 -15.44 -13.35 3.04
CA SER A 262 -16.50 -12.38 3.36
C SER A 262 -17.00 -11.54 2.19
N GLY A 263 -16.29 -11.56 1.05
CA GLY A 263 -16.58 -10.69 -0.10
C GLY A 263 -16.15 -9.23 0.08
N ILE A 264 -15.51 -8.88 1.20
CA ILE A 264 -14.80 -7.59 1.36
C ILE A 264 -13.67 -7.51 0.32
N GLU A 265 -13.48 -6.34 -0.28
CA GLU A 265 -12.35 -6.13 -1.17
C GLU A 265 -11.06 -6.15 -0.34
N LEU A 266 -10.26 -7.19 -0.51
CA LEU A 266 -8.96 -7.37 0.13
C LEU A 266 -7.87 -7.45 -0.94
N ILE A 267 -6.91 -6.53 -0.87
CA ILE A 267 -5.85 -6.37 -1.87
C ILE A 267 -4.49 -6.52 -1.20
N GLY A 268 -3.67 -7.44 -1.69
CA GLY A 268 -2.25 -7.52 -1.37
C GLY A 268 -1.40 -6.68 -2.33
N VAL A 269 -0.48 -5.86 -1.82
CA VAL A 269 0.37 -5.03 -2.69
C VAL A 269 1.77 -5.64 -2.81
N PHE A 270 2.24 -5.86 -4.04
CA PHE A 270 3.63 -6.20 -4.34
C PHE A 270 4.44 -4.93 -4.64
N CYS A 271 5.48 -4.67 -3.87
CA CYS A 271 6.34 -3.49 -4.05
C CYS A 271 7.80 -3.84 -4.36
N THR A 272 8.31 -4.99 -3.95
CA THR A 272 9.74 -5.34 -4.08
C THR A 272 10.11 -5.63 -5.54
N PRO A 273 11.13 -4.95 -6.09
CA PRO A 273 11.83 -5.41 -7.28
C PRO A 273 12.87 -6.48 -6.91
N LYS A 274 12.87 -7.59 -7.67
CA LYS A 274 14.01 -8.52 -7.86
C LYS A 274 14.93 -8.72 -6.63
N HIS A 275 14.45 -9.33 -5.55
CA HIS A 275 15.32 -9.66 -4.41
C HIS A 275 15.12 -11.08 -3.88
N HIS A 276 16.21 -11.72 -3.48
CA HIS A 276 16.23 -13.10 -2.96
C HIS A 276 15.70 -13.20 -1.52
N LEU A 277 15.57 -12.06 -0.81
CA LEU A 277 15.05 -11.94 0.57
C LEU A 277 13.65 -11.30 0.63
N ILE A 278 12.79 -11.56 -0.34
CA ILE A 278 11.46 -10.93 -0.44
C ILE A 278 10.55 -11.08 0.81
N GLU A 279 10.86 -12.05 1.68
CA GLU A 279 10.16 -12.27 2.95
C GLU A 279 10.58 -11.32 4.08
N VAL A 280 11.75 -10.67 3.98
CA VAL A 280 12.34 -9.92 5.11
C VAL A 280 11.97 -8.44 5.09
N ASP A 281 11.81 -7.82 3.92
CA ASP A 281 11.57 -6.38 3.80
C ASP A 281 10.11 -6.08 3.40
N PRO A 282 9.39 -5.18 4.11
CA PRO A 282 7.99 -4.91 3.84
C PRO A 282 7.73 -4.30 2.47
N ASP A 283 6.78 -4.89 1.74
CA ASP A 283 6.35 -4.38 0.44
C ASP A 283 5.44 -3.17 0.65
N MET A 284 4.44 -3.32 1.51
CA MET A 284 3.51 -2.24 1.84
C MET A 284 3.50 -2.04 3.34
N HIS A 285 4.17 -0.96 3.79
CA HIS A 285 4.33 -0.69 5.23
C HIS A 285 3.46 0.46 5.76
N THR A 286 2.42 0.85 5.01
CA THR A 286 1.45 1.89 5.37
C THR A 286 0.55 1.42 6.49
N LYS A 287 0.07 2.35 7.33
CA LYS A 287 -0.76 2.06 8.51
C LYS A 287 -1.74 3.21 8.79
N PHE A 288 -2.84 3.26 8.05
CA PHE A 288 -3.96 4.16 8.32
C PHE A 288 -5.33 3.51 8.07
N VAL A 289 -6.37 4.07 8.71
CA VAL A 289 -7.77 3.73 8.46
C VAL A 289 -8.57 5.02 8.30
N ILE A 290 -9.47 5.04 7.32
CA ILE A 290 -10.42 6.14 7.05
C ILE A 290 -11.84 5.62 7.29
N PHE A 291 -12.61 6.40 8.04
CA PHE A 291 -14.02 6.17 8.35
C PHE A 291 -14.85 7.27 7.68
N ASN A 292 -15.61 6.88 6.65
CA ASN A 292 -16.29 7.80 5.73
C ASN A 292 -15.34 8.89 5.19
N ASP A 293 -15.71 10.15 5.35
CA ASP A 293 -15.00 11.35 4.97
C ASP A 293 -14.73 12.26 6.18
N GLU A 294 -14.84 11.73 7.41
CA GLU A 294 -14.86 12.52 8.64
C GLU A 294 -13.71 12.20 9.57
N ASP A 295 -13.42 10.92 9.77
CA ASP A 295 -12.46 10.46 10.77
C ASP A 295 -11.41 9.55 10.17
N CYS A 296 -10.17 9.71 10.59
CA CYS A 296 -9.11 8.78 10.22
C CYS A 296 -8.08 8.62 11.34
N ILE A 297 -7.34 7.52 11.27
CA ILE A 297 -6.20 7.22 12.14
C ILE A 297 -4.99 6.85 11.30
N LEU A 298 -3.82 7.36 11.67
CA LEU A 298 -2.52 7.05 11.06
C LEU A 298 -1.55 6.74 12.19
N GLY A 299 -0.70 5.71 12.05
CA GLY A 299 0.26 5.39 13.10
C GLY A 299 1.41 4.51 12.65
N SER A 300 2.30 4.20 13.58
CA SER A 300 3.41 3.28 13.37
C SER A 300 3.01 1.81 13.57
N PHE A 301 1.79 1.55 14.09
CA PHE A 301 1.32 0.22 14.47
C PHE A 301 0.57 -0.57 13.40
N ASN A 302 0.74 -1.89 13.47
CA ASN A 302 -0.14 -2.86 12.81
C ASN A 302 -1.39 -3.11 13.65
N ILE A 303 -2.47 -3.59 13.04
CA ILE A 303 -3.69 -3.97 13.75
C ILE A 303 -3.59 -5.45 14.12
N THR A 304 -2.85 -5.72 15.19
CA THR A 304 -2.65 -7.05 15.80
C THR A 304 -2.69 -6.88 17.32
N PHE A 305 -3.84 -6.46 17.86
CA PHE A 305 -3.95 -6.07 19.27
C PHE A 305 -3.98 -7.26 20.23
N ASP A 306 -3.85 -8.48 19.73
CA ASP A 306 -3.64 -9.70 20.50
C ASP A 306 -2.16 -9.86 20.91
N ARG A 307 -1.21 -9.34 20.10
CA ARG A 307 0.26 -9.43 20.31
C ARG A 307 0.89 -8.14 20.85
N TRP A 308 0.05 -7.20 21.26
CA TRP A 308 0.38 -5.81 21.56
C TRP A 308 1.30 -5.57 22.77
N TRP A 309 1.42 -6.52 23.71
CA TRP A 309 2.30 -6.36 24.88
C TRP A 309 3.79 -6.24 24.48
N ALA A 310 4.14 -6.63 23.24
CA ALA A 310 5.51 -6.62 22.74
C ALA A 310 5.95 -5.31 22.05
N ASN A 311 5.02 -4.46 21.58
CA ASN A 311 5.36 -3.30 20.73
C ASN A 311 4.84 -1.97 21.31
N TRP A 312 5.73 -0.98 21.43
CA TRP A 312 5.38 0.38 21.88
C TRP A 312 5.31 1.30 20.67
N GLU A 313 4.09 1.53 20.22
CA GLU A 313 3.83 2.22 18.98
C GLU A 313 2.91 3.41 19.21
N SER A 314 2.98 4.37 18.30
CA SER A 314 2.26 5.64 18.41
C SER A 314 1.49 5.92 17.14
N GLY A 315 0.47 6.74 17.26
CA GLY A 315 -0.28 7.24 16.12
C GLY A 315 -1.08 8.48 16.48
N MET A 316 -1.88 8.93 15.53
CA MET A 316 -2.72 10.11 15.65
C MET A 316 -4.05 9.84 14.98
N THR A 317 -5.13 10.30 15.61
CA THR A 317 -6.45 10.37 14.99
C THR A 317 -6.76 11.79 14.60
N PHE A 318 -7.58 11.95 13.56
CA PHE A 318 -8.01 13.22 13.01
C PHE A 318 -9.52 13.17 12.82
N HIS A 319 -10.21 14.21 13.28
CA HIS A 319 -11.58 14.49 12.88
C HIS A 319 -11.55 15.60 11.84
N SER A 320 -11.32 15.22 10.58
CA SER A 320 -10.90 16.15 9.54
C SER A 320 -11.11 15.60 8.12
N LYS A 321 -12.01 16.26 7.37
CA LYS A 321 -12.35 15.85 6.00
C LYS A 321 -11.17 15.93 5.03
N GLY A 322 -10.38 17.00 5.12
CA GLY A 322 -9.23 17.18 4.24
C GLY A 322 -8.12 16.15 4.49
N ILE A 323 -7.87 15.76 5.74
CA ILE A 323 -6.93 14.65 6.01
C ILE A 323 -7.46 13.32 5.48
N CYS A 324 -8.77 13.05 5.64
CA CYS A 324 -9.40 11.87 5.03
C CYS A 324 -9.21 11.88 3.51
N ARG A 325 -9.40 13.03 2.85
CA ARG A 325 -9.20 13.20 1.40
C ARG A 325 -7.74 12.99 0.98
N LEU A 326 -6.79 13.55 1.71
CA LEU A 326 -5.35 13.37 1.45
C LEU A 326 -4.91 11.91 1.62
N LEU A 327 -5.39 11.22 2.65
CA LEU A 327 -5.13 9.79 2.84
C LEU A 327 -5.85 8.92 1.80
N ASP A 328 -7.04 9.30 1.35
CA ASP A 328 -7.75 8.58 0.29
C ASP A 328 -7.02 8.72 -1.06
N ASN A 329 -6.34 9.83 -1.33
CA ASN A 329 -5.44 9.95 -2.49
C ASN A 329 -4.29 8.92 -2.44
N VAL A 330 -3.72 8.67 -1.26
CA VAL A 330 -2.75 7.58 -1.07
C VAL A 330 -3.42 6.22 -1.24
N PHE A 331 -4.58 6.00 -0.61
CA PHE A 331 -5.33 4.75 -0.69
C PHE A 331 -5.68 4.36 -2.14
N GLN A 332 -6.23 5.29 -2.92
CA GLN A 332 -6.55 5.05 -4.33
C GLN A 332 -5.29 4.74 -5.15
N SER A 333 -4.17 5.39 -4.86
CA SER A 333 -2.90 5.06 -5.51
C SER A 333 -2.41 3.65 -5.19
N GLN A 334 -2.53 3.21 -3.94
CA GLN A 334 -2.17 1.83 -3.53
C GLN A 334 -3.11 0.80 -4.15
N ARG A 335 -4.36 1.20 -4.41
CA ARG A 335 -5.37 0.45 -5.16
C ARG A 335 -5.13 0.51 -6.69
N GLY A 336 -3.96 0.96 -7.13
CA GLY A 336 -3.56 1.00 -8.53
C GLY A 336 -4.02 2.24 -9.30
N GLY A 337 -4.62 3.23 -8.65
CA GLY A 337 -5.01 4.51 -9.25
C GLY A 337 -3.84 5.48 -9.41
N VAL A 338 -4.07 6.59 -10.12
CA VAL A 338 -3.10 7.70 -10.19
C VAL A 338 -3.14 8.49 -8.89
N ILE A 339 -1.98 8.65 -8.25
CA ILE A 339 -1.83 9.63 -7.17
C ILE A 339 -1.88 11.05 -7.74
N GLN A 340 -2.84 11.82 -7.27
CA GLN A 340 -3.01 13.21 -7.66
C GLN A 340 -1.93 14.06 -7.00
N LYS A 341 -1.43 15.03 -7.76
CA LYS A 341 -0.42 15.98 -7.31
C LYS A 341 -1.06 17.12 -6.54
N TYR A 342 -0.34 17.64 -5.55
CA TYR A 342 -0.62 18.91 -4.90
C TYR A 342 0.69 19.57 -4.47
N GLY A 343 0.66 20.89 -4.36
CA GLY A 343 1.76 21.73 -3.96
C GLY A 343 1.96 21.72 -2.45
N ILE A 344 3.21 21.83 -2.02
CA ILE A 344 3.59 21.91 -0.61
C ILE A 344 4.59 23.04 -0.40
N ASP A 345 4.62 23.57 0.83
CA ASP A 345 5.68 24.46 1.29
C ASP A 345 6.52 23.74 2.37
N PRO A 346 7.80 23.44 2.11
CA PRO A 346 8.70 22.80 3.07
C PRO A 346 8.88 23.54 4.40
N LEU A 347 8.51 24.83 4.43
CA LEU A 347 8.58 25.69 5.61
C LEU A 347 7.23 25.80 6.34
N SER A 348 6.15 25.26 5.76
CA SER A 348 4.84 25.30 6.40
C SER A 348 4.77 24.35 7.60
N ARG A 349 3.76 24.58 8.43
CA ARG A 349 3.50 23.76 9.62
C ARG A 349 2.91 22.39 9.30
N PHE A 350 2.35 22.21 8.11
CA PHE A 350 1.68 20.98 7.71
C PHE A 350 2.21 20.47 6.37
N ASN A 351 2.72 19.24 6.38
CA ASN A 351 3.16 18.54 5.19
C ASN A 351 2.83 17.04 5.34
N LEU A 352 1.83 16.56 4.59
CA LEU A 352 1.57 15.12 4.45
C LEU A 352 2.35 14.60 3.25
N LEU A 353 3.36 13.77 3.50
CA LEU A 353 4.28 13.26 2.49
C LEU A 353 4.23 11.74 2.42
N TYR A 354 4.47 11.21 1.22
CA TYR A 354 4.47 9.77 0.94
C TYR A 354 5.58 9.45 -0.06
N THR A 355 6.15 8.24 -0.02
CA THR A 355 7.36 7.87 -0.79
C THR A 355 7.14 7.88 -2.30
N PHE A 356 5.97 7.45 -2.77
CA PHE A 356 5.53 7.59 -4.17
C PHE A 356 4.69 8.85 -4.42
N GLY A 357 4.63 9.77 -3.44
CA GLY A 357 3.87 11.01 -3.52
C GLY A 357 4.37 11.94 -4.62
N ARG A 358 3.43 12.65 -5.27
CA ARG A 358 3.70 13.65 -6.32
C ARG A 358 3.57 15.07 -5.79
N HIS A 359 4.15 15.32 -4.62
CA HIS A 359 4.14 16.63 -3.97
C HIS A 359 5.20 17.53 -4.58
N PHE A 360 4.85 18.76 -4.96
CA PHE A 360 5.79 19.68 -5.62
C PHE A 360 5.95 20.98 -4.82
N MET A 361 7.17 21.51 -4.83
CA MET A 361 7.43 22.85 -4.32
C MET A 361 7.05 23.91 -5.36
N SER A 362 7.05 25.18 -4.97
CA SER A 362 6.79 26.32 -5.88
C SER A 362 7.72 26.38 -7.09
N ASN A 363 8.92 25.79 -7.01
CA ASN A 363 9.86 25.68 -8.13
C ASN A 363 9.57 24.49 -9.08
N GLY A 364 8.47 23.77 -8.89
CA GLY A 364 8.05 22.64 -9.70
C GLY A 364 8.78 21.32 -9.43
N LYS A 365 9.78 21.29 -8.53
CA LYS A 365 10.49 20.06 -8.16
C LYS A 365 9.71 19.25 -7.14
N TYR A 366 9.85 17.92 -7.22
CA TYR A 366 9.25 17.02 -6.25
C TYR A 366 9.87 17.17 -4.85
N TYR A 367 9.03 17.07 -3.84
CA TYR A 367 9.42 17.03 -2.43
C TYR A 367 8.99 15.71 -1.81
N ARG A 368 9.98 14.93 -1.36
CA ARG A 368 9.80 13.56 -0.88
C ARG A 368 10.07 13.49 0.63
N PRO A 369 9.60 12.43 1.32
CA PRO A 369 9.83 12.29 2.77
C PRO A 369 11.30 12.45 3.19
N HIS A 370 12.25 11.92 2.42
CA HIS A 370 13.67 12.05 2.74
C HIS A 370 14.19 13.50 2.64
N HIS A 371 13.66 14.32 1.70
CA HIS A 371 13.97 15.75 1.63
C HIS A 371 13.53 16.47 2.91
N ALA A 372 12.34 16.14 3.43
CA ALA A 372 11.85 16.71 4.68
C ALA A 372 12.73 16.35 5.88
N ILE A 373 13.12 15.08 6.01
CA ILE A 373 13.99 14.62 7.09
C ILE A 373 15.34 15.36 7.06
N LEU A 374 16.00 15.40 5.89
CA LEU A 374 17.29 16.08 5.73
C LEU A 374 17.18 17.59 5.99
N ALA A 375 16.11 18.23 5.50
CA ALA A 375 15.87 19.66 5.72
C ALA A 375 15.69 20.00 7.20
N GLU A 376 14.99 19.18 7.98
CA GLU A 376 14.85 19.38 9.43
C GLU A 376 16.19 19.20 10.17
N ILE A 377 16.97 18.17 9.82
CA ILE A 377 18.29 17.94 10.43
C ILE A 377 19.24 19.12 10.16
N HIS A 378 19.24 19.65 8.93
CA HIS A 378 20.08 20.79 8.57
C HIS A 378 19.64 22.10 9.27
N ARG A 379 18.34 22.28 9.50
CA ARG A 379 17.78 23.46 10.18
C ARG A 379 17.88 23.41 11.70
N ALA A 380 18.05 22.24 12.29
CA ALA A 380 18.13 22.08 13.74
C ALA A 380 19.24 22.94 14.36
N ARG A 381 18.89 23.67 15.42
CA ARG A 381 19.82 24.55 16.15
C ARG A 381 20.19 24.04 17.55
N ASN A 382 19.26 23.34 18.21
CA ASN A 382 19.39 23.03 19.64
C ASN A 382 19.50 21.53 19.91
N SER A 383 18.52 20.74 19.47
CA SER A 383 18.53 19.28 19.65
C SER A 383 17.76 18.55 18.56
N ILE A 384 18.13 17.28 18.37
CA ILE A 384 17.41 16.30 17.56
C ILE A 384 17.24 15.05 18.44
N LYS A 385 16.01 14.55 18.55
CA LYS A 385 15.70 13.32 19.30
C LYS A 385 15.01 12.32 18.38
N LEU A 386 15.61 11.15 18.22
CA LEU A 386 15.10 10.10 17.35
C LEU A 386 14.78 8.85 18.18
N SER A 387 13.65 8.23 17.89
CA SER A 387 13.26 6.92 18.44
C SER A 387 12.89 6.02 17.28
N LEU A 388 13.74 5.03 16.98
CA LEU A 388 13.67 4.24 15.75
C LEU A 388 13.91 2.77 16.05
N PHE A 389 13.35 1.87 15.23
CA PHE A 389 13.74 0.45 15.24
C PHE A 389 15.10 0.25 14.59
N LEU A 390 15.28 0.83 13.41
CA LEU A 390 16.48 0.73 12.58
C LEU A 390 16.76 2.09 11.92
N MET A 391 18.04 2.36 11.69
CA MET A 391 18.50 3.43 10.81
C MET A 391 19.46 2.80 9.81
N GLY A 392 19.14 2.91 8.52
CA GLY A 392 20.05 2.57 7.42
C GLY A 392 20.43 3.82 6.63
N ASP A 393 21.20 3.63 5.56
CA ASP A 393 21.54 4.70 4.63
C ASP A 393 20.33 5.05 3.75
N LEU A 394 19.41 5.86 4.29
CA LEU A 394 18.45 6.57 3.46
C LEU A 394 19.24 7.64 2.68
N MET A 395 19.66 7.29 1.47
CA MET A 395 20.35 8.18 0.55
C MET A 395 19.34 9.11 -0.14
N GLY A 396 19.56 10.42 -0.09
CA GLY A 396 18.84 11.39 -0.91
C GLY A 396 19.19 11.29 -2.38
N ASP A 397 18.50 12.07 -3.23
CA ASP A 397 18.71 12.10 -4.68
C ASP A 397 20.16 12.45 -5.10
N HIS A 398 20.96 13.04 -4.19
CA HIS A 398 22.38 13.36 -4.38
C HIS A 398 23.34 12.47 -3.57
N HIS A 399 22.88 11.30 -3.09
CA HIS A 399 23.58 10.44 -2.12
C HIS A 399 23.73 11.09 -0.74
N ASP A 400 22.84 12.00 -0.38
CA ASP A 400 22.81 12.65 0.93
C ASP A 400 22.41 11.62 2.01
N SER A 401 23.32 11.25 2.91
CA SER A 401 23.01 10.30 3.98
C SER A 401 22.38 11.02 5.18
N VAL A 402 21.27 10.47 5.69
CA VAL A 402 20.67 10.91 6.97
C VAL A 402 21.68 10.77 8.12
N VAL A 403 22.52 9.73 8.09
CA VAL A 403 23.54 9.50 9.12
C VAL A 403 24.57 10.64 9.08
N ASP A 404 25.09 10.97 7.90
CA ASP A 404 26.05 12.07 7.73
C ASP A 404 25.43 13.41 8.14
N ALA A 405 24.18 13.66 7.77
CA ALA A 405 23.46 14.87 8.17
C ALA A 405 23.36 15.01 9.71
N LEU A 406 23.11 13.90 10.42
CA LEU A 406 23.07 13.88 11.89
C LEU A 406 24.45 14.10 12.51
N ILE A 407 25.50 13.51 11.94
CA ILE A 407 26.89 13.74 12.36
C ILE A 407 27.25 15.22 12.17
N HIS A 408 26.91 15.79 11.01
CA HIS A 408 27.13 17.22 10.75
C HIS A 408 26.34 18.10 11.72
N ALA A 409 25.10 17.75 12.07
CA ALA A 409 24.33 18.49 13.07
C ALA A 409 25.03 18.47 14.44
N ASN A 410 25.48 17.29 14.88
CA ASN A 410 26.24 17.16 16.12
C ASN A 410 27.54 18.00 16.11
N ASN A 411 28.29 17.97 15.01
CA ASN A 411 29.52 18.76 14.86
C ASN A 411 29.28 20.28 14.86
N ARG A 412 28.08 20.73 14.46
CA ARG A 412 27.65 22.14 14.57
C ARG A 412 27.17 22.52 15.98
N GLY A 413 27.17 21.59 16.94
CA GLY A 413 26.76 21.80 18.33
C GLY A 413 25.30 21.45 18.65
N VAL A 414 24.57 20.81 17.72
CA VAL A 414 23.20 20.32 17.98
C VAL A 414 23.27 19.06 18.85
N ASN A 415 22.51 19.01 19.95
CA ASN A 415 22.44 17.80 20.78
C ASN A 415 21.62 16.70 20.08
N VAL A 416 22.30 15.69 19.52
CA VAL A 416 21.65 14.56 18.84
C VAL A 416 21.53 13.37 19.79
N GLN A 417 20.30 12.93 20.04
CA GLN A 417 19.99 11.77 20.87
C GLN A 417 19.21 10.74 20.06
N ILE A 418 19.65 9.48 20.08
CA ILE A 418 19.02 8.40 19.32
C ILE A 418 18.75 7.24 20.26
N LEU A 419 17.49 6.80 20.30
CA LEU A 419 17.06 5.57 20.94
C LEU A 419 16.75 4.54 19.86
N PHE A 420 17.48 3.42 19.90
CA PHE A 420 17.20 2.27 19.04
C PHE A 420 16.52 1.16 19.82
N ASN A 421 15.45 0.60 19.25
CA ASN A 421 14.84 -0.63 19.73
C ASN A 421 15.24 -1.81 18.84
N GLY A 422 16.30 -2.52 19.24
CA GLY A 422 16.75 -3.74 18.55
C GLY A 422 17.59 -3.53 17.29
N HIS A 423 18.43 -2.47 17.25
CA HIS A 423 19.23 -2.13 16.08
C HIS A 423 19.99 -3.34 15.52
N LEU A 424 19.68 -3.73 14.28
CA LEU A 424 20.42 -4.75 13.55
C LEU A 424 21.55 -4.07 12.78
N ALA A 425 22.79 -4.24 13.23
CA ALA A 425 23.94 -4.02 12.36
C ALA A 425 23.94 -5.13 11.29
N ARG A 426 23.43 -4.85 10.08
CA ARG A 426 23.53 -5.81 8.97
C ARG A 426 25.01 -5.96 8.60
N GLN A 427 25.63 -7.08 8.93
CA GLN A 427 26.97 -7.44 8.47
C GLN A 427 26.87 -7.94 7.03
N GLY A 428 27.18 -7.08 6.05
CA GLY A 428 27.21 -7.48 4.63
C GLY A 428 27.39 -6.29 3.69
N ARG A 429 28.08 -6.50 2.56
CA ARG A 429 28.21 -5.49 1.50
C ARG A 429 26.85 -5.21 0.87
N ILE A 430 26.56 -3.94 0.62
CA ILE A 430 25.52 -3.49 -0.31
C ILE A 430 25.86 -4.14 -1.66
N GLY A 431 24.98 -5.02 -2.13
CA GLY A 431 25.13 -5.74 -3.40
C GLY A 431 24.82 -4.86 -4.60
#